data_AF-A0AAD5YP31-F1
#
_entry.id   AF-A0AAD5YP31-F1
#
_cell.length_a   1.000
_cell.length_b   1.000
_cell.length_c   1.000
_cell.angle_alpha   90.00
_cell.angle_beta   90.00
_cell.angle_gamma   90.00
#
_symmetry.space_group_name_H-M   'P 1'
#
loop_
_entity.id
_entity.type
_entity.pdbx_description
1 polymer ?
#
loop_
_entity_poly.entity_id
_entity_poly.type
_entity_poly.pdbx_seq_one_letter_code
_entity_poly.pdbx_strand_id
1 'polypeptide(L)'
;MMLSSTPSSEARTAESTYAKATKAELARNYDGAFKLYVQATESFLHLSRTTHHSEALRAKWKTNATKALERAEKIKAFAQKTQVTAQDGPSSSPGPAGGATVRLTPIAINHFSPQEQYYVLTRGSLVNGHNYPLWDDPSPASCASNLFPATVLLTLTSSGPDGQPPLSAEQQRVSAGAAGYTLKTILQHVVTDCSVCASISVCLEHNRRFGSELARSALHIAGVPAVSLEAKTAALSLSRNERHEMSGRYDVKLFVNGAWRRIVIDDALPYNPSDGSLMCMTIHSEADKPTVYWPSLIEKSYMKLMGGYDFPGSNSSIDLHAITGWIPDQIDTKSPLFEREKTWERLISGFTEGRCLVTLGTGARPDIHWRGTPLLSAHSYAVIDIDENEEDRVFTVLDSWVRPEDEQCSRVLQIPWSEVLYVFDGIYLSWDPAMWKHRIDFHGMWKRADANHNLRINFINTNPDSDSEIWILLTRHLTQTNRTNDFICLRAEIENPALPPSTRTRMNQQHEVSNTGTYTNSSHFLVRTKIPASTRSGVVGVVASYEGEREAKEIGFSVTVFTGRDVKVGWDESVSLPPYSTRVCVSFDSADQLNC
;
A
#
# COMPACT_ATOMS: atom_id res chain seq x y z
N MET A 1 0.27 -47.81 -14.25
CA MET A 1 -1.10 -47.29 -14.05
C MET A 1 -1.09 -45.80 -14.32
N MET A 2 -1.75 -45.37 -15.40
CA MET A 2 -1.88 -43.95 -15.75
C MET A 2 -2.82 -43.28 -14.75
N LEU A 3 -2.29 -42.36 -13.94
CA LEU A 3 -3.12 -41.44 -13.16
C LEU A 3 -3.67 -40.39 -14.12
N SER A 4 -4.89 -40.61 -14.61
CA SER A 4 -5.68 -39.58 -15.27
C SER A 4 -5.92 -38.44 -14.28
N SER A 5 -5.31 -37.28 -14.54
CA SER A 5 -5.52 -36.06 -13.77
C SER A 5 -6.96 -35.58 -13.95
N THR A 6 -7.81 -35.87 -12.96
CA THR A 6 -9.15 -35.28 -12.90
C THR A 6 -9.03 -33.75 -12.81
N PRO A 7 -9.72 -32.98 -13.67
CA PRO A 7 -9.68 -31.52 -13.61
C PRO A 7 -10.22 -31.01 -12.27
N SER A 8 -9.59 -29.95 -11.73
CA SER A 8 -10.02 -29.29 -10.49
C SER A 8 -11.51 -28.92 -10.57
N SER A 9 -12.19 -28.90 -9.42
CA SER A 9 -13.63 -28.54 -9.34
C SER A 9 -13.93 -27.22 -10.09
N GLU A 10 -13.04 -26.25 -9.97
CA GLU A 10 -13.10 -24.96 -10.65
C GLU A 10 -12.98 -25.06 -12.18
N ALA A 11 -12.11 -25.92 -12.69
CA ALA A 11 -11.97 -26.15 -14.14
C ALA A 11 -13.24 -26.72 -14.76
N ARG A 12 -13.90 -27.66 -14.07
CA ARG A 12 -15.19 -28.21 -14.51
C ARG A 12 -16.29 -27.16 -14.50
N THR A 13 -16.30 -26.29 -13.49
CA THR A 13 -17.24 -25.18 -13.41
C THR A 13 -17.03 -24.18 -14.55
N ALA A 14 -15.79 -23.80 -14.85
CA ALA A 14 -15.48 -22.88 -15.96
C ALA A 14 -15.89 -23.46 -17.32
N GLU A 15 -15.56 -24.73 -17.60
CA GLU A 15 -15.97 -25.43 -18.82
C GLU A 15 -17.50 -25.57 -18.92
N SER A 16 -18.19 -25.84 -17.79
CA SER A 16 -19.65 -25.87 -17.75
C SER A 16 -20.29 -24.51 -18.03
N THR A 17 -19.73 -23.42 -17.49
CA THR A 17 -20.23 -22.06 -17.72
C THR A 17 -20.09 -21.68 -19.19
N TYR A 18 -18.96 -22.03 -19.83
CA TYR A 18 -18.77 -21.84 -21.27
C TYR A 18 -19.77 -22.66 -22.13
N ALA A 19 -20.04 -23.91 -21.74
CA ALA A 19 -21.05 -24.72 -22.42
C ALA A 19 -22.46 -24.14 -22.27
N LYS A 20 -22.81 -23.62 -21.08
CA LYS A 20 -24.07 -22.91 -20.83
C LYS A 20 -24.17 -21.64 -21.68
N ALA A 21 -23.09 -20.87 -21.82
CA ALA A 21 -23.03 -19.69 -22.67
C ALA A 21 -23.33 -20.03 -24.14
N THR A 22 -22.72 -21.11 -24.65
CA THR A 22 -22.92 -21.60 -26.02
C THR A 22 -24.37 -22.05 -26.24
N LYS A 23 -24.97 -22.73 -25.26
CA LYS A 23 -26.39 -23.11 -25.32
C LYS A 23 -27.32 -21.89 -25.32
N ALA A 24 -27.02 -20.87 -24.51
CA ALA A 24 -27.80 -19.63 -24.48
C ALA A 24 -27.69 -18.85 -25.80
N GLU A 25 -26.50 -18.85 -26.42
CA GLU A 25 -26.29 -18.22 -27.73
C GLU A 25 -27.08 -18.94 -28.83
N LEU A 26 -27.04 -20.28 -28.87
CA LEU A 26 -27.83 -21.08 -29.81
C LEU A 26 -29.34 -20.89 -29.61
N ALA A 27 -29.77 -20.64 -28.38
CA ALA A 27 -31.15 -20.32 -28.03
C ALA A 27 -31.55 -18.86 -28.34
N ARG A 28 -30.68 -18.07 -29.00
CA ARG A 28 -30.85 -16.64 -29.28
C ARG A 28 -31.04 -15.76 -28.04
N ASN A 29 -30.70 -16.25 -26.85
CA ASN A 29 -30.63 -15.45 -25.63
C ASN A 29 -29.27 -14.77 -25.53
N TYR A 30 -29.08 -13.71 -26.33
CA TYR A 30 -27.80 -13.01 -26.45
C TYR A 30 -27.39 -12.28 -25.15
N ASP A 31 -28.33 -11.77 -24.35
CA ASP A 31 -28.03 -11.13 -23.06
C ASP A 31 -27.48 -12.15 -22.04
N GLY A 32 -28.15 -13.30 -21.91
CA GLY A 32 -27.69 -14.40 -21.05
C GLY A 32 -26.38 -15.01 -21.55
N ALA A 33 -26.22 -15.18 -22.86
CA ALA A 33 -24.99 -15.69 -23.47
C ALA A 33 -23.80 -14.75 -23.22
N PHE A 34 -23.99 -13.44 -23.40
CA PHE A 34 -22.97 -12.43 -23.14
C PHE A 34 -22.47 -12.47 -21.70
N LYS A 35 -23.39 -12.49 -20.72
CA LYS A 35 -23.07 -12.62 -19.28
C LYS A 35 -22.26 -13.88 -18.98
N LEU A 36 -22.71 -15.03 -19.48
CA LEU A 36 -22.06 -16.32 -19.26
C LEU A 36 -20.70 -16.41 -19.96
N TYR A 37 -20.52 -15.82 -21.14
CA TYR A 37 -19.22 -15.77 -21.82
C TYR A 37 -18.20 -14.91 -21.08
N VAL A 38 -18.62 -13.78 -20.51
CA VAL A 38 -17.74 -12.95 -19.66
C VAL A 38 -17.35 -13.70 -18.39
N GLN A 39 -18.31 -14.31 -17.68
CA GLN A 39 -18.02 -15.15 -16.50
C GLN A 39 -17.09 -16.34 -16.82
N ALA A 40 -17.28 -16.99 -17.96
CA ALA A 40 -16.40 -18.07 -18.41
C ALA A 40 -14.98 -17.56 -18.72
N THR A 41 -14.87 -16.40 -19.35
CA THR A 41 -13.58 -15.74 -19.64
C THR A 41 -12.82 -15.46 -18.34
N GLU A 42 -13.48 -14.85 -17.36
CA GLU A 42 -12.91 -14.54 -16.03
C GLU A 42 -12.43 -15.81 -15.32
N SER A 43 -13.26 -16.87 -15.34
CA SER A 43 -12.93 -18.16 -14.73
C SER A 43 -11.71 -18.83 -15.39
N PHE A 44 -11.62 -18.81 -16.72
CA PHE A 44 -10.47 -19.35 -17.44
C PHE A 44 -9.20 -18.54 -17.23
N LEU A 45 -9.30 -17.20 -17.14
CA LEU A 45 -8.16 -16.36 -16.80
C LEU A 45 -7.64 -16.65 -15.39
N HIS A 46 -8.53 -16.80 -14.41
CA HIS A 46 -8.15 -17.19 -13.05
C HIS A 46 -7.42 -18.54 -13.03
N LEU A 47 -7.98 -19.57 -13.67
CA LEU A 47 -7.36 -20.89 -13.78
C LEU A 47 -5.98 -20.85 -14.45
N SER A 48 -5.81 -20.02 -15.48
CA SER A 48 -4.51 -19.84 -16.14
C SER A 48 -3.44 -19.23 -15.22
N ARG A 49 -3.85 -18.51 -14.18
CA ARG A 49 -2.96 -17.84 -13.23
C ARG A 49 -2.65 -18.72 -12.00
N THR A 50 -3.59 -19.56 -11.57
CA THR A 50 -3.43 -20.46 -10.41
C THR A 50 -2.75 -21.79 -10.72
N THR A 51 -2.60 -22.19 -11.99
CA THR A 51 -1.83 -23.39 -12.35
C THR A 51 -0.32 -23.11 -12.37
N HIS A 52 0.30 -23.10 -11.18
CA HIS A 52 1.72 -22.75 -11.00
C HIS A 52 2.73 -23.77 -11.57
N HIS A 53 2.30 -24.99 -11.94
CA HIS A 53 3.23 -26.09 -12.28
C HIS A 53 3.07 -26.70 -13.69
N SER A 54 2.16 -26.18 -14.53
CA SER A 54 1.97 -26.73 -15.89
C SER A 54 1.73 -25.62 -16.92
N GLU A 55 2.78 -25.28 -17.67
CA GLU A 55 2.71 -24.30 -18.76
C GLU A 55 1.70 -24.69 -19.85
N ALA A 56 1.56 -25.99 -20.14
CA ALA A 56 0.59 -26.51 -21.10
C ALA A 56 -0.86 -26.25 -20.66
N LEU A 57 -1.19 -26.44 -19.38
CA LEU A 57 -2.52 -26.13 -18.85
C LEU A 57 -2.77 -24.62 -18.83
N ARG A 58 -1.77 -23.82 -18.45
CA ARG A 58 -1.84 -22.35 -18.48
C ARG A 58 -2.13 -21.84 -19.89
N ALA A 59 -1.44 -22.37 -20.91
CA ALA A 59 -1.69 -22.05 -22.31
C ALA A 59 -3.11 -22.46 -22.74
N LYS A 60 -3.56 -23.67 -22.38
CA LYS A 60 -4.93 -24.15 -22.65
C LYS A 60 -5.99 -23.19 -22.10
N TRP A 61 -5.86 -22.80 -20.83
CA TRP A 61 -6.83 -21.90 -20.18
C TRP A 61 -6.79 -20.50 -20.78
N LYS A 62 -5.61 -19.98 -21.13
CA LYS A 62 -5.48 -18.70 -21.83
C LYS A 62 -6.18 -18.73 -23.20
N THR A 63 -6.00 -19.80 -23.98
CA THR A 63 -6.70 -19.98 -25.26
C THR A 63 -8.22 -20.06 -25.09
N ASN A 64 -8.71 -20.75 -24.06
CA ASN A 64 -10.14 -20.84 -23.78
C ASN A 64 -10.73 -19.50 -23.33
N ALA A 65 -9.99 -18.71 -22.54
CA ALA A 65 -10.36 -17.35 -22.18
C ALA A 65 -10.47 -16.46 -23.43
N THR A 66 -9.48 -16.49 -24.33
CA THR A 66 -9.52 -15.74 -25.59
C THR A 66 -10.74 -16.10 -26.43
N LYS A 67 -11.04 -17.40 -26.58
CA LYS A 67 -12.24 -17.87 -27.29
C LYS A 67 -13.53 -17.34 -26.68
N ALA A 68 -13.66 -17.37 -25.35
CA ALA A 68 -14.83 -16.87 -24.66
C ALA A 68 -14.99 -15.34 -24.82
N LEU A 69 -13.89 -14.60 -24.73
CA LEU A 69 -13.86 -13.15 -24.91
C LEU A 69 -14.26 -12.75 -26.33
N GLU A 70 -13.67 -13.38 -27.35
CA GLU A 70 -14.01 -13.12 -28.76
C GLU A 70 -15.50 -13.34 -29.04
N ARG A 71 -16.13 -14.35 -28.39
CA ARG A 71 -17.57 -14.58 -28.52
C ARG A 71 -18.38 -13.47 -27.85
N ALA A 72 -17.99 -13.06 -26.64
CA ALA A 72 -18.63 -11.93 -25.95
C ALA A 72 -18.53 -10.63 -26.78
N GLU A 73 -17.37 -10.34 -27.37
CA GLU A 73 -17.15 -9.18 -28.23
C GLU A 73 -18.00 -9.24 -29.51
N LYS A 74 -18.12 -10.42 -30.14
CA LYS A 74 -18.99 -10.62 -31.30
C LYS A 74 -20.46 -10.36 -30.97
N ILE A 75 -20.93 -10.82 -29.81
CA ILE A 75 -22.30 -10.56 -29.33
C ILE A 75 -22.49 -9.06 -29.05
N LYS A 76 -21.50 -8.41 -28.44
CA LYS A 76 -21.50 -6.95 -28.19
C LYS A 76 -21.57 -6.14 -29.48
N ALA A 77 -20.73 -6.47 -30.46
CA ALA A 77 -20.72 -5.81 -31.77
C ALA A 77 -22.03 -6.05 -32.54
N PHE A 78 -22.61 -7.26 -32.44
CA PHE A 78 -23.92 -7.57 -33.01
C PHE A 78 -25.02 -6.71 -32.39
N ALA A 79 -25.08 -6.63 -31.06
CA ALA A 79 -26.06 -5.81 -30.35
C ALA A 79 -25.93 -4.31 -30.70
N GLN A 80 -24.72 -3.79 -30.82
CA GLN A 80 -24.47 -2.40 -31.24
C GLN A 80 -24.94 -2.13 -32.68
N LYS A 81 -24.70 -3.06 -33.62
CA LYS A 81 -25.16 -2.93 -35.02
C LYS A 81 -26.69 -2.94 -35.12
N THR A 82 -27.37 -3.76 -34.32
CA THR A 82 -28.85 -3.81 -34.27
C THR A 82 -29.46 -2.54 -33.64
N GLN A 83 -28.73 -1.84 -32.76
CA GLN A 83 -29.19 -0.56 -32.22
C GLN A 83 -29.12 0.59 -33.23
N VAL A 84 -28.04 0.66 -34.03
CA VAL A 84 -27.86 1.72 -35.05
C VAL A 84 -28.90 1.59 -36.18
N THR A 85 -29.20 0.38 -36.63
CA THR A 85 -30.22 0.14 -37.68
C THR A 85 -31.65 0.47 -37.24
N ALA A 86 -31.92 0.56 -35.93
CA ALA A 86 -33.23 0.97 -35.41
C ALA A 86 -33.40 2.50 -35.31
N GLN A 87 -32.32 3.29 -35.40
CA GLN A 87 -32.37 4.75 -35.31
C GLN A 87 -32.45 5.46 -36.69
N ASP A 88 -32.00 4.82 -37.77
CA ASP A 88 -31.93 5.42 -39.12
C ASP A 88 -33.11 5.03 -40.07
N GLY A 89 -34.20 4.46 -39.56
CA GLY A 89 -35.37 4.08 -40.37
C GLY A 89 -36.42 5.21 -40.44
N PRO A 90 -36.94 5.60 -41.63
CA PRO A 90 -38.04 6.55 -41.71
C PRO A 90 -39.33 5.91 -41.16
N SER A 91 -40.01 6.64 -40.27
CA SER A 91 -41.26 6.24 -39.65
C SER A 91 -42.39 6.09 -40.68
N SER A 92 -42.78 4.85 -41.02
CA SER A 92 -44.13 4.57 -41.52
C SER A 92 -44.58 3.12 -41.30
N SER A 93 -45.75 3.00 -40.66
CA SER A 93 -46.71 1.88 -40.61
C SER A 93 -46.44 0.67 -39.68
N PRO A 94 -47.46 0.22 -38.90
CA PRO A 94 -47.35 -0.93 -38.01
C PRO A 94 -47.73 -2.25 -38.73
N GLY A 95 -46.77 -3.16 -38.86
CA GLY A 95 -46.94 -4.56 -39.28
C GLY A 95 -46.26 -5.51 -38.27
N PRO A 96 -46.66 -6.80 -38.19
CA PRO A 96 -46.52 -7.58 -36.97
C PRO A 96 -45.09 -8.11 -36.72
N ALA A 97 -44.66 -7.95 -35.46
CA ALA A 97 -43.68 -8.71 -34.68
C ALA A 97 -42.51 -9.43 -35.40
N GLY A 98 -41.27 -9.00 -35.11
CA GLY A 98 -40.11 -9.88 -35.31
C GLY A 98 -38.69 -9.31 -35.15
N GLY A 99 -38.50 -7.99 -35.09
CA GLY A 99 -37.19 -7.38 -34.88
C GLY A 99 -36.87 -7.18 -33.40
N ALA A 100 -36.50 -8.24 -32.66
CA ALA A 100 -36.08 -8.09 -31.27
C ALA A 100 -34.78 -7.27 -31.20
N THR A 101 -34.88 -6.01 -30.78
CA THR A 101 -33.71 -5.18 -30.48
C THR A 101 -32.93 -5.83 -29.33
N VAL A 102 -31.73 -6.33 -29.63
CA VAL A 102 -30.87 -7.00 -28.63
C VAL A 102 -30.25 -5.93 -27.74
N ARG A 103 -30.82 -5.72 -26.55
CA ARG A 103 -30.25 -4.86 -25.51
C ARG A 103 -29.45 -5.71 -24.54
N LEU A 104 -28.13 -5.53 -24.54
CA LEU A 104 -27.27 -6.16 -23.54
C LEU A 104 -27.34 -5.37 -22.24
N THR A 105 -27.62 -6.07 -21.14
CA THR A 105 -27.50 -5.52 -19.80
C THR A 105 -26.02 -5.32 -19.52
N PRO A 106 -25.57 -4.10 -19.13
CA PRO A 106 -24.23 -3.92 -18.60
C PRO A 106 -24.01 -4.91 -17.46
N ILE A 107 -22.92 -5.66 -17.52
CA ILE A 107 -22.57 -6.60 -16.47
C ILE A 107 -22.10 -5.76 -15.28
N ALA A 108 -22.83 -5.84 -14.17
CA ALA A 108 -22.37 -5.24 -12.92
C ALA A 108 -21.06 -5.92 -12.53
N ILE A 109 -19.99 -5.14 -12.40
CA ILE A 109 -18.69 -5.64 -11.96
C ILE A 109 -18.84 -6.03 -10.50
N ASN A 110 -18.60 -7.30 -10.17
CA ASN A 110 -18.50 -7.70 -8.77
C ASN A 110 -17.14 -7.25 -8.24
N HIS A 111 -17.14 -6.13 -7.52
CA HIS A 111 -15.93 -5.59 -6.93
C HIS A 111 -15.29 -6.52 -5.91
N PHE A 112 -16.03 -7.42 -5.25
CA PHE A 112 -15.49 -8.40 -4.30
C PHE A 112 -14.93 -9.66 -4.99
N SER A 113 -15.10 -9.81 -6.31
CA SER A 113 -14.59 -10.98 -7.02
C SER A 113 -13.06 -11.05 -6.94
N PRO A 114 -12.46 -12.24 -6.73
CA PRO A 114 -11.00 -12.40 -6.70
C PRO A 114 -10.31 -11.84 -7.95
N GLN A 115 -10.98 -11.88 -9.09
CA GLN A 115 -10.49 -11.37 -10.37
C GLN A 115 -10.37 -9.83 -10.35
N GLU A 116 -11.39 -9.14 -9.87
CA GLU A 116 -11.36 -7.67 -9.77
C GLU A 116 -10.35 -7.23 -8.71
N GLN A 117 -10.33 -7.89 -7.54
CA GLN A 117 -9.34 -7.65 -6.49
C GLN A 117 -7.90 -7.79 -7.03
N TYR A 118 -7.61 -8.87 -7.76
CA TYR A 118 -6.32 -9.08 -8.40
C TYR A 118 -6.04 -8.05 -9.51
N TYR A 119 -7.05 -7.63 -10.28
CA TYR A 119 -6.92 -6.61 -11.31
C TYR A 119 -6.48 -5.27 -10.70
N VAL A 120 -7.11 -4.83 -9.62
CA VAL A 120 -6.74 -3.59 -8.91
C VAL A 120 -5.31 -3.68 -8.38
N LEU A 121 -4.93 -4.80 -7.75
CA LEU A 121 -3.55 -5.02 -7.30
C LEU A 121 -2.55 -5.04 -8.46
N THR A 122 -2.90 -5.64 -9.60
CA THR A 122 -2.03 -5.64 -10.79
C THR A 122 -1.87 -4.23 -11.33
N ARG A 123 -2.92 -3.42 -11.36
CA ARG A 123 -2.84 -2.00 -11.76
C ARG A 123 -1.94 -1.20 -10.83
N GLY A 124 -1.99 -1.48 -9.53
CA GLY A 124 -1.12 -0.87 -8.52
C GLY A 124 0.35 -1.30 -8.60
N SER A 125 0.77 -2.15 -9.57
CA SER A 125 2.19 -2.47 -9.77
C SER A 125 2.98 -1.33 -10.41
N LEU A 126 2.30 -0.43 -11.13
CA LEU A 126 2.95 0.66 -11.86
C LEU A 126 3.10 1.89 -10.96
N VAL A 127 4.34 2.16 -10.54
CA VAL A 127 4.69 3.33 -9.72
C VAL A 127 5.83 4.07 -10.43
N ASN A 128 5.70 5.38 -10.63
CA ASN A 128 6.68 6.19 -11.37
C ASN A 128 7.02 5.65 -12.77
N GLY A 129 6.07 4.97 -13.42
CA GLY A 129 6.29 4.33 -14.72
C GLY A 129 7.08 3.01 -14.66
N HIS A 130 7.53 2.59 -13.48
CA HIS A 130 8.19 1.32 -13.24
C HIS A 130 7.21 0.26 -12.74
N ASN A 131 7.40 -0.98 -13.19
CA ASN A 131 6.53 -2.10 -12.83
C ASN A 131 7.12 -2.93 -11.69
N TYR A 132 6.45 -2.95 -10.55
CA TYR A 132 6.80 -3.74 -9.37
C TYR A 132 5.78 -4.88 -9.21
N PRO A 133 6.09 -6.11 -9.65
CA PRO A 133 5.16 -7.23 -9.60
C PRO A 133 4.87 -7.66 -8.15
N LEU A 134 3.84 -8.48 -7.97
CA LEU A 134 3.56 -9.08 -6.67
C LEU A 134 4.73 -9.97 -6.24
N TRP A 135 4.95 -10.09 -4.93
CA TRP A 135 6.02 -10.90 -4.39
C TRP A 135 5.92 -12.38 -4.80
N ASP A 136 4.70 -12.90 -4.88
CA ASP A 136 4.43 -14.31 -5.21
C ASP A 136 4.38 -14.55 -6.74
N ASP A 137 4.40 -13.49 -7.56
CA ASP A 137 4.53 -13.66 -9.00
C ASP A 137 5.90 -14.29 -9.33
N PRO A 138 5.98 -15.13 -10.38
CA PRO A 138 7.23 -15.75 -10.77
C PRO A 138 8.30 -14.69 -10.95
N SER A 139 9.42 -14.87 -10.23
CA SER A 139 10.60 -14.03 -10.45
C SER A 139 10.98 -14.16 -11.92
N PRO A 140 11.30 -13.06 -12.61
CA PRO A 140 11.88 -13.16 -13.95
C PRO A 140 13.13 -14.03 -13.85
N ALA A 141 12.96 -15.29 -14.25
CA ALA A 141 14.03 -16.27 -14.35
C ALA A 141 14.98 -15.77 -15.43
N SER A 142 16.25 -15.60 -15.06
CA SER A 142 17.34 -15.12 -15.91
C SER A 142 17.07 -13.79 -16.66
N CYS A 143 17.30 -12.66 -16.00
CA CYS A 143 17.84 -11.48 -16.68
C CYS A 143 19.39 -11.49 -16.67
N ALA A 144 20.02 -12.65 -16.46
CA ALA A 144 21.48 -12.77 -16.50
C ALA A 144 22.03 -12.81 -17.93
N SER A 145 21.23 -13.06 -18.97
CA SER A 145 21.80 -13.36 -20.29
C SER A 145 21.19 -12.66 -21.52
N ASN A 146 19.99 -12.06 -21.48
CA ASN A 146 19.35 -11.54 -22.70
C ASN A 146 18.84 -10.09 -22.64
N LEU A 147 19.39 -9.26 -21.75
CA LEU A 147 19.37 -7.79 -21.94
C LEU A 147 20.65 -7.26 -22.61
N PHE A 148 21.57 -8.14 -23.02
CA PHE A 148 22.93 -7.76 -23.41
C PHE A 148 23.22 -8.13 -24.87
N PRO A 149 23.17 -7.17 -25.82
CA PRO A 149 23.86 -7.33 -27.08
C PRO A 149 25.37 -7.47 -26.81
N ALA A 150 25.97 -8.54 -27.33
CA ALA A 150 27.37 -8.91 -27.13
C ALA A 150 28.42 -7.91 -27.70
N THR A 151 27.99 -6.73 -28.14
CA THR A 151 28.86 -5.66 -28.64
C THR A 151 29.25 -4.62 -27.57
N VAL A 152 28.72 -4.71 -26.34
CA VAL A 152 29.07 -3.80 -25.23
C VAL A 152 30.00 -4.50 -24.22
N LEU A 153 30.97 -5.29 -24.69
CA LEU A 153 31.95 -5.98 -23.84
C LEU A 153 33.30 -5.26 -23.73
N LEU A 154 33.44 -4.06 -24.32
CA LEU A 154 34.72 -3.32 -24.36
C LEU A 154 34.65 -1.93 -23.70
N THR A 155 33.61 -1.67 -22.91
CA THR A 155 33.46 -0.43 -22.12
C THR A 155 33.01 -0.73 -20.68
N LEU A 156 33.45 -1.86 -20.13
CA LEU A 156 33.15 -2.28 -18.76
C LEU A 156 34.18 -1.73 -17.76
N THR A 157 34.28 -0.41 -17.68
CA THR A 157 34.71 0.28 -16.46
C THR A 157 33.46 0.90 -15.82
N SER A 158 33.04 0.35 -14.68
CA SER A 158 32.11 0.96 -13.72
C SER A 158 30.75 1.45 -14.24
N SER A 159 29.77 0.54 -14.42
CA SER A 159 28.32 0.85 -14.31
C SER A 159 27.47 -0.41 -14.48
N GLY A 160 26.73 -0.80 -13.43
CA GLY A 160 25.59 -1.72 -13.55
C GLY A 160 24.38 -1.02 -14.18
N PRO A 161 23.26 -1.73 -14.40
CA PRO A 161 22.06 -1.17 -15.04
C PRO A 161 21.41 -0.01 -14.25
N ASP A 162 21.60 0.05 -12.92
CA ASP A 162 21.14 1.17 -12.10
C ASP A 162 22.19 2.31 -12.00
N GLY A 163 23.41 2.12 -12.50
CA GLY A 163 24.50 3.13 -12.49
C GLY A 163 24.85 3.68 -11.10
N GLN A 164 25.76 4.67 -11.04
CA GLN A 164 25.73 5.64 -9.95
C GLN A 164 24.53 6.55 -10.25
N PRO A 165 23.49 6.60 -9.39
CA PRO A 165 22.38 7.52 -9.61
C PRO A 165 22.93 8.95 -9.62
N PRO A 166 22.50 9.80 -10.59
CA PRO A 166 22.99 11.16 -10.68
C PRO A 166 22.56 11.94 -9.42
N LEU A 167 23.54 12.46 -8.69
CA LEU A 167 23.31 13.34 -7.55
C LEU A 167 22.75 14.69 -8.04
N SER A 168 21.75 15.24 -7.35
CA SER A 168 21.27 16.59 -7.62
C SER A 168 22.35 17.65 -7.34
N ALA A 169 22.19 18.85 -7.89
CA ALA A 169 23.15 19.94 -7.67
C ALA A 169 23.28 20.32 -6.18
N GLU A 170 22.21 20.15 -5.39
CA GLU A 170 22.23 20.35 -3.95
C GLU A 170 23.08 19.27 -3.27
N GLN A 171 22.85 18.00 -3.61
CA GLN A 171 23.56 16.84 -3.06
C GLN A 171 25.07 16.88 -3.38
N GLN A 172 25.43 17.31 -4.59
CA GLN A 172 26.84 17.50 -4.99
C GLN A 172 27.55 18.57 -4.16
N ARG A 173 26.85 19.67 -3.83
CA ARG A 173 27.43 20.76 -3.01
C ARG A 173 27.70 20.34 -1.58
N VAL A 174 26.78 19.58 -0.96
CA VAL A 174 26.91 19.14 0.44
C VAL A 174 27.88 17.96 0.59
N SER A 175 28.07 17.15 -0.46
CA SER A 175 29.04 16.04 -0.45
C SER A 175 30.50 16.49 -0.36
N ALA A 176 30.83 17.73 -0.74
CA ALA A 176 32.22 18.22 -0.75
C ALA A 176 32.86 18.43 0.65
N GLY A 177 32.14 18.18 1.75
CA GLY A 177 32.55 18.54 3.11
C GLY A 177 32.62 17.43 4.17
N ALA A 178 32.38 16.16 3.85
CA ALA A 178 32.18 15.12 4.86
C ALA A 178 33.41 14.21 5.09
N ALA A 179 34.38 14.66 5.91
CA ALA A 179 35.46 13.80 6.37
C ALA A 179 35.02 12.87 7.53
N GLY A 180 35.31 11.57 7.36
CA GLY A 180 35.76 10.57 8.34
C GLY A 180 34.96 10.22 9.62
N TYR A 181 35.03 8.91 9.97
CA TYR A 181 34.89 8.26 11.29
C TYR A 181 33.53 7.67 11.74
N THR A 182 33.46 7.19 12.99
CA THR A 182 33.05 5.84 13.46
C THR A 182 32.20 5.90 14.75
N LEU A 183 31.11 5.10 14.77
CA LEU A 183 30.41 4.38 15.88
C LEU A 183 29.07 4.86 16.51
N LYS A 184 28.13 3.88 16.56
CA LYS A 184 26.78 3.77 17.17
C LYS A 184 25.70 4.58 16.45
N THR A 185 24.92 4.09 15.49
CA THR A 185 24.75 2.74 14.91
C THR A 185 24.16 2.86 13.51
N ILE A 186 23.41 3.92 13.19
CA ILE A 186 23.08 4.31 11.82
C ILE A 186 23.29 5.82 11.68
N LEU A 187 23.96 6.24 10.62
CA LEU A 187 24.18 7.66 10.32
C LEU A 187 23.36 8.04 9.10
N GLN A 188 22.65 9.16 9.22
CA GLN A 188 22.05 9.81 8.08
C GLN A 188 23.13 10.54 7.31
N HIS A 189 23.15 10.34 5.99
CA HIS A 189 24.03 11.07 5.07
C HIS A 189 23.21 12.00 4.18
N VAL A 190 23.90 12.82 3.39
CA VAL A 190 23.32 13.92 2.57
C VAL A 190 22.18 13.47 1.64
N VAL A 191 22.24 12.25 1.12
CA VAL A 191 21.23 11.71 0.19
C VAL A 191 20.19 10.84 0.89
N THR A 192 20.34 10.63 2.19
CA THR A 192 19.44 9.80 2.98
C THR A 192 18.24 10.62 3.44
N ASP A 193 17.05 10.10 3.15
CA ASP A 193 15.80 10.60 3.70
C ASP A 193 15.73 10.38 5.22
N CYS A 194 15.43 11.45 5.98
CA CYS A 194 15.44 11.40 7.44
C CYS A 194 14.40 10.45 8.02
N SER A 195 13.22 10.37 7.43
CA SER A 195 12.13 9.49 7.87
C SER A 195 12.45 8.02 7.60
N VAL A 196 13.10 7.70 6.49
CA VAL A 196 13.61 6.35 6.22
C VAL A 196 14.70 5.97 7.22
N CYS A 197 15.63 6.89 7.53
CA CYS A 197 16.67 6.66 8.54
C CYS A 197 16.07 6.40 9.93
N ALA A 198 15.12 7.23 10.36
CA ALA A 198 14.41 7.04 11.62
C ALA A 198 13.66 5.70 11.64
N SER A 199 13.01 5.33 10.53
CA SER A 199 12.27 4.06 10.39
C SER A 199 13.17 2.84 10.54
N ILE A 200 14.35 2.84 9.92
CA ILE A 200 15.31 1.74 10.07
C ILE A 200 15.94 1.74 11.46
N SER A 201 16.18 2.91 12.05
CA SER A 201 16.67 3.04 13.44
C SER A 201 15.74 2.36 14.44
N VAL A 202 14.43 2.60 14.35
CA VAL A 202 13.46 1.97 15.26
C VAL A 202 13.31 0.47 14.98
N CYS A 203 13.45 0.02 13.72
CA CYS A 203 13.48 -1.41 13.40
C CYS A 203 14.69 -2.12 14.00
N LEU A 204 15.87 -1.48 13.93
CA LEU A 204 17.11 -1.98 14.54
C LEU A 204 16.97 -2.12 16.06
N GLU A 205 16.43 -1.08 16.71
CA GLU A 205 16.22 -1.09 18.16
C GLU A 205 15.19 -2.13 18.58
N HIS A 206 14.10 -2.27 17.83
CA HIS A 206 13.11 -3.32 18.06
C HIS A 206 13.73 -4.72 17.89
N ASN A 207 14.61 -4.92 16.90
CA ASN A 207 15.33 -6.19 16.75
C ASN A 207 16.27 -6.45 17.93
N ARG A 208 16.95 -5.42 18.43
CA ARG A 208 17.82 -5.53 19.62
C ARG A 208 17.04 -5.97 20.86
N ARG A 209 15.81 -5.47 21.04
CA ARG A 209 14.94 -5.77 22.19
C ARG A 209 14.21 -7.12 22.06
N PHE A 210 13.66 -7.40 20.87
CA PHE A 210 12.69 -8.48 20.67
C PHE A 210 13.11 -9.53 19.63
N GLY A 211 14.25 -9.36 18.93
CA GLY A 211 14.73 -10.30 17.92
C GLY A 211 13.85 -10.39 16.67
N SER A 212 13.13 -9.31 16.33
CA SER A 212 12.07 -9.32 15.32
C SER A 212 12.54 -9.33 13.86
N GLU A 213 13.79 -8.93 13.61
CA GLU A 213 14.36 -8.80 12.26
C GLU A 213 13.53 -7.92 11.30
N LEU A 214 12.83 -6.93 11.86
CA LEU A 214 12.09 -5.93 11.09
C LEU A 214 13.03 -5.18 10.14
N ALA A 215 12.53 -4.82 8.96
CA ALA A 215 13.28 -4.29 7.81
C ALA A 215 14.32 -5.25 7.21
N ARG A 216 15.17 -5.91 8.01
CA ARG A 216 16.18 -6.84 7.50
C ARG A 216 15.55 -8.04 6.80
N SER A 217 14.44 -8.56 7.33
CA SER A 217 13.69 -9.68 6.73
C SER A 217 13.09 -9.37 5.36
N ALA A 218 13.00 -8.11 4.96
CA ALA A 218 12.56 -7.70 3.63
C ALA A 218 13.61 -7.96 2.54
N LEU A 219 14.90 -8.13 2.89
CA LEU A 219 15.99 -8.31 1.93
C LEU A 219 16.20 -9.80 1.60
N HIS A 220 16.16 -10.15 0.31
CA HIS A 220 16.43 -11.50 -0.18
C HIS A 220 17.51 -11.51 -1.26
N ILE A 221 18.43 -12.48 -1.18
CA ILE A 221 19.51 -12.64 -2.16
C ILE A 221 19.08 -13.65 -3.22
N ALA A 222 19.20 -13.29 -4.51
CA ALA A 222 18.85 -14.18 -5.60
C ALA A 222 19.76 -15.42 -5.63
N GLY A 223 19.16 -16.61 -5.78
CA GLY A 223 19.90 -17.88 -5.90
C GLY A 223 20.27 -18.55 -4.56
N VAL A 224 20.07 -17.88 -3.42
CA VAL A 224 20.19 -18.51 -2.10
C VAL A 224 18.79 -18.98 -1.67
N PRO A 225 18.51 -20.30 -1.60
CA PRO A 225 17.25 -20.77 -1.06
C PRO A 225 17.11 -20.30 0.39
N ALA A 226 15.87 -20.07 0.84
CA ALA A 226 15.56 -19.61 2.19
C ALA A 226 15.93 -20.68 3.24
N VAL A 227 17.22 -20.85 3.55
CA VAL A 227 17.73 -21.82 4.52
C VAL A 227 18.52 -21.09 5.59
N SER A 228 18.08 -21.25 6.85
CA SER A 228 18.67 -20.80 8.12
C SER A 228 19.08 -19.32 8.24
N LEU A 229 18.71 -18.71 9.37
CA LEU A 229 19.01 -17.32 9.72
C LEU A 229 20.52 -17.02 9.72
N GLU A 230 21.33 -18.02 10.03
CA GLU A 230 22.80 -17.97 10.08
C GLU A 230 23.42 -17.83 8.69
N ALA A 231 22.93 -18.58 7.69
CA ALA A 231 23.43 -18.47 6.31
C ALA A 231 23.05 -17.13 5.65
N LYS A 232 21.88 -16.56 5.98
CA LYS A 232 21.48 -15.21 5.53
C LYS A 232 22.38 -14.13 6.13
N THR A 233 22.75 -14.28 7.41
CA THR A 233 23.61 -13.32 8.12
C THR A 233 25.04 -13.40 7.59
N ALA A 234 25.56 -14.61 7.38
CA ALA A 234 26.87 -14.81 6.76
C ALA A 234 26.94 -14.19 5.35
N ALA A 235 25.95 -14.42 4.48
CA ALA A 235 25.93 -13.89 3.12
C ALA A 235 25.83 -12.35 3.04
N LEU A 236 25.17 -11.71 4.01
CA LEU A 236 25.03 -10.25 4.10
C LEU A 236 26.21 -9.56 4.81
N SER A 237 27.09 -10.34 5.46
CA SER A 237 28.34 -9.88 6.09
C SER A 237 29.58 -10.10 5.22
N LEU A 238 29.43 -10.61 3.99
CA LEU A 238 30.54 -10.90 3.07
C LEU A 238 31.20 -9.62 2.52
N SER A 239 32.51 -9.70 2.32
CA SER A 239 33.32 -8.64 1.72
C SER A 239 32.90 -8.35 0.26
N ARG A 240 33.27 -7.18 -0.27
CA ARG A 240 32.98 -6.80 -1.68
C ARG A 240 33.52 -7.82 -2.70
N ASN A 241 34.61 -8.50 -2.37
CA ASN A 241 35.26 -9.47 -3.27
C ASN A 241 34.53 -10.83 -3.28
N GLU A 242 33.91 -11.24 -2.17
CA GLU A 242 33.14 -12.49 -2.07
C GLU A 242 31.72 -12.34 -2.65
N ARG A 243 31.17 -11.12 -2.67
CA ARG A 243 29.87 -10.79 -3.28
C ARG A 243 29.85 -10.90 -4.81
N HIS A 244 31.01 -10.78 -5.46
CA HIS A 244 31.15 -10.84 -6.92
C HIS A 244 30.98 -12.25 -7.50
N GLU A 245 31.08 -13.30 -6.68
CA GLU A 245 30.79 -14.69 -7.08
C GLU A 245 29.29 -15.01 -7.03
N MET A 246 28.50 -14.18 -6.34
CA MET A 246 27.04 -14.22 -6.34
C MET A 246 26.51 -13.24 -7.39
N SER A 247 25.30 -13.46 -7.91
CA SER A 247 24.68 -12.68 -9.00
C SER A 247 24.67 -11.14 -8.84
N GLY A 248 25.05 -10.57 -7.69
CA GLY A 248 24.95 -9.13 -7.39
C GLY A 248 23.52 -8.60 -7.27
N ARG A 249 22.51 -9.47 -7.39
CA ARG A 249 21.08 -9.14 -7.41
C ARG A 249 20.41 -9.42 -6.06
N TYR A 250 19.65 -8.44 -5.60
CA TYR A 250 18.80 -8.52 -4.42
C TYR A 250 17.34 -8.27 -4.80
N ASP A 251 16.46 -9.10 -4.25
CA ASP A 251 15.02 -8.94 -4.35
C ASP A 251 14.51 -8.45 -2.98
N VAL A 252 14.02 -7.22 -2.90
CA VAL A 252 13.49 -6.62 -1.68
C VAL A 252 11.97 -6.70 -1.66
N LYS A 253 11.41 -7.13 -0.53
CA LYS A 253 9.97 -7.31 -0.32
C LYS A 253 9.39 -6.10 0.41
N LEU A 254 8.75 -5.19 -0.32
CA LEU A 254 8.09 -4.00 0.27
C LEU A 254 6.56 -4.09 0.13
N PHE A 255 5.82 -3.59 1.11
CA PHE A 255 4.36 -3.58 1.10
C PHE A 255 3.84 -2.26 0.50
N VAL A 256 3.39 -2.31 -0.76
CA VAL A 256 3.02 -1.11 -1.52
C VAL A 256 1.71 -1.37 -2.25
N ASN A 257 0.82 -0.38 -2.24
CA ASN A 257 -0.47 -0.42 -2.93
C ASN A 257 -1.29 -1.66 -2.54
N GLY A 258 -1.35 -1.92 -1.23
CA GLY A 258 -2.15 -2.99 -0.63
C GLY A 258 -1.58 -4.41 -0.77
N ALA A 259 -0.37 -4.58 -1.33
CA ALA A 259 0.23 -5.90 -1.49
C ALA A 259 1.75 -5.90 -1.35
N TRP A 260 2.32 -7.06 -1.03
CA TRP A 260 3.76 -7.27 -1.07
C TRP A 260 4.27 -7.27 -2.51
N ARG A 261 5.25 -6.41 -2.79
CA ARG A 261 5.88 -6.21 -4.10
C ARG A 261 7.33 -6.66 -4.07
N ARG A 262 7.82 -7.13 -5.21
CA ARG A 262 9.24 -7.43 -5.42
C ARG A 262 9.95 -6.25 -6.08
N ILE A 263 10.91 -5.68 -5.38
CA ILE A 263 11.78 -4.61 -5.88
C ILE A 263 13.16 -5.22 -6.13
N VAL A 264 13.60 -5.23 -7.39
CA VAL A 264 14.90 -5.80 -7.77
C VAL A 264 15.95 -4.69 -7.81
N ILE A 265 17.05 -4.88 -7.08
CA ILE A 265 18.21 -3.97 -7.05
C ILE A 265 19.52 -4.74 -7.23
N ASP A 266 20.56 -4.05 -7.67
CA ASP A 266 21.95 -4.51 -7.57
C ASP A 266 22.65 -3.93 -6.32
N ASP A 267 23.92 -4.30 -6.07
CA ASP A 267 24.74 -3.81 -4.96
C ASP A 267 25.50 -2.49 -5.23
N ALA A 268 25.26 -1.82 -6.37
CA ALA A 268 25.90 -0.54 -6.64
C ALA A 268 25.29 0.56 -5.75
N LEU A 269 26.03 1.02 -4.75
CA LEU A 269 25.60 2.10 -3.86
C LEU A 269 26.22 3.46 -4.27
N PRO A 270 25.54 4.59 -4.03
CA PRO A 270 26.09 5.93 -4.19
C PRO A 270 27.34 6.17 -3.34
N TYR A 271 28.42 6.65 -3.97
CA TYR A 271 29.66 7.03 -3.27
C TYR A 271 30.00 8.47 -3.61
N ASN A 272 30.55 9.19 -2.65
CA ASN A 272 30.98 10.56 -2.81
C ASN A 272 32.12 10.62 -3.85
N PRO A 273 31.99 11.40 -4.94
CA PRO A 273 33.03 11.49 -5.95
C PRO A 273 34.37 12.05 -5.44
N SER A 274 34.34 12.86 -4.37
CA SER A 274 35.53 13.56 -3.88
C SER A 274 36.39 12.70 -2.96
N ASP A 275 35.78 11.98 -2.01
CA ASP A 275 36.49 11.22 -0.98
C ASP A 275 36.23 9.70 -1.02
N GLY A 276 35.31 9.24 -1.88
CA GLY A 276 34.96 7.83 -2.02
C GLY A 276 34.18 7.26 -0.83
N SER A 277 33.64 8.10 0.07
CA SER A 277 32.79 7.68 1.19
C SER A 277 31.41 7.23 0.72
N LEU A 278 30.81 6.25 1.42
CA LEU A 278 29.46 5.78 1.14
C LEU A 278 28.45 6.86 1.56
N MET A 279 27.56 7.25 0.65
CA MET A 279 26.59 8.32 0.90
C MET A 279 25.23 7.80 1.38
N CYS A 280 25.04 6.49 1.44
CA CYS A 280 23.85 5.85 1.98
C CYS A 280 23.96 5.62 3.48
N MET A 281 22.85 5.25 4.13
CA MET A 281 22.86 4.85 5.54
C MET A 281 23.93 3.81 5.81
N THR A 282 24.81 4.14 6.74
CA THR A 282 25.90 3.27 7.16
C THR A 282 25.65 2.78 8.58
N ILE A 283 25.82 1.47 8.79
CA ILE A 283 26.04 0.94 10.13
C ILE A 283 27.53 0.77 10.32
N HIS A 284 28.10 1.62 11.17
CA HIS A 284 29.48 1.48 11.61
C HIS A 284 29.52 0.50 12.78
N SER A 285 30.16 -0.66 12.56
CA SER A 285 30.52 -1.58 13.62
C SER A 285 31.87 -1.20 14.25
N GLU A 286 32.18 -1.73 15.43
CA GLU A 286 33.50 -1.59 16.07
C GLU A 286 34.64 -1.93 15.11
N ALA A 287 35.82 -1.33 15.35
CA ALA A 287 36.97 -1.26 14.44
C ALA A 287 37.44 -2.59 13.79
N ASP A 288 37.03 -3.75 14.31
CA ASP A 288 37.40 -5.09 13.83
C ASP A 288 36.26 -5.87 13.15
N LYS A 289 35.08 -5.29 12.92
CA LYS A 289 33.91 -5.98 12.34
C LYS A 289 33.56 -5.44 10.94
N PRO A 290 33.10 -6.31 10.03
CA PRO A 290 32.77 -5.90 8.66
C PRO A 290 31.61 -4.89 8.63
N THR A 291 31.71 -3.90 7.74
CA THR A 291 30.64 -2.93 7.47
C THR A 291 29.35 -3.64 7.08
N VAL A 292 28.24 -3.24 7.68
CA VAL A 292 26.92 -3.83 7.43
C VAL A 292 26.16 -2.98 6.42
N TYR A 293 25.89 -3.54 5.24
CA TYR A 293 25.33 -2.81 4.09
C TYR A 293 23.82 -3.01 3.86
N TRP A 294 23.18 -3.94 4.58
CA TRP A 294 21.75 -4.21 4.35
C TRP A 294 20.86 -2.97 4.50
N PRO A 295 21.11 -1.99 5.40
CA PRO A 295 20.30 -0.77 5.47
C PRO A 295 20.40 0.05 4.20
N SER A 296 21.61 0.20 3.64
CA SER A 296 21.84 0.91 2.38
C SER A 296 21.11 0.23 1.22
N LEU A 297 20.99 -1.11 1.24
CA LEU A 297 20.24 -1.86 0.23
C LEU A 297 18.72 -1.65 0.37
N ILE A 298 18.20 -1.62 1.60
CA ILE A 298 16.80 -1.27 1.86
C ILE A 298 16.52 0.17 1.42
N GLU A 299 17.39 1.12 1.78
CA GLU A 299 17.34 2.52 1.32
C GLU A 299 17.24 2.59 -0.19
N LYS A 300 18.18 1.94 -0.89
CA LYS A 300 18.23 1.95 -2.35
C LYS A 300 16.95 1.40 -2.96
N SER A 301 16.41 0.30 -2.41
CA SER A 301 15.15 -0.26 -2.89
C SER A 301 13.98 0.71 -2.70
N TYR A 302 13.97 1.44 -1.59
CA TYR A 302 12.95 2.42 -1.28
C TYR A 302 13.08 3.67 -2.17
N MET A 303 14.29 4.20 -2.35
CA MET A 303 14.57 5.30 -3.27
C MET A 303 14.20 4.94 -4.71
N LYS A 304 14.53 3.71 -5.15
CA LYS A 304 14.12 3.20 -6.47
C LYS A 304 12.60 3.19 -6.63
N LEU A 305 11.86 2.76 -5.61
CA LEU A 305 10.40 2.82 -5.61
C LEU A 305 9.90 4.28 -5.66
N MET A 306 10.56 5.17 -4.92
CA MET A 306 10.18 6.58 -4.78
C MET A 306 10.59 7.48 -5.95
N GLY A 307 11.23 6.93 -6.99
CA GLY A 307 11.59 7.65 -8.22
C GLY A 307 13.03 8.16 -8.25
N GLY A 308 13.85 7.83 -7.26
CA GLY A 308 15.28 8.17 -7.19
C GLY A 308 15.68 8.72 -5.83
N TYR A 309 16.96 9.09 -5.70
CA TYR A 309 17.52 9.75 -4.51
C TYR A 309 17.22 11.26 -4.45
N ASP A 310 16.65 11.85 -5.50
CA ASP A 310 16.11 13.21 -5.49
C ASP A 310 14.68 13.21 -4.92
N PHE A 311 14.57 12.66 -3.71
CA PHE A 311 13.31 12.44 -3.01
C PHE A 311 13.07 13.57 -2.00
N PRO A 312 11.95 14.31 -2.08
CA PRO A 312 11.75 15.54 -1.31
C PRO A 312 11.40 15.34 0.18
N GLY A 313 11.28 14.10 0.65
CA GLY A 313 10.88 13.77 2.02
C GLY A 313 9.68 12.83 2.10
N SER A 314 9.62 11.98 3.12
CA SER A 314 8.47 11.13 3.45
C SER A 314 7.98 11.33 4.89
N ASN A 315 7.04 10.48 5.29
CA ASN A 315 6.56 10.35 6.64
C ASN A 315 6.94 8.94 7.11
N SER A 316 7.58 8.85 8.27
CA SER A 316 8.08 7.58 8.82
C SER A 316 7.00 6.51 9.04
N SER A 317 5.72 6.87 9.25
CA SER A 317 4.62 5.89 9.28
C SER A 317 4.39 5.22 7.92
N ILE A 318 4.51 5.97 6.83
CA ILE A 318 4.40 5.46 5.45
C ILE A 318 5.60 4.56 5.15
N ASP A 319 6.80 5.00 5.54
CA ASP A 319 8.05 4.26 5.33
C ASP A 319 8.04 2.93 6.09
N LEU A 320 7.67 2.95 7.37
CA LEU A 320 7.52 1.74 8.18
C LEU A 320 6.45 0.83 7.60
N HIS A 321 5.29 1.34 7.18
CA HIS A 321 4.28 0.52 6.53
C HIS A 321 4.81 -0.17 5.26
N ALA A 322 5.56 0.55 4.44
CA ALA A 322 6.16 -0.01 3.23
C ALA A 322 7.24 -1.05 3.52
N ILE A 323 8.06 -0.84 4.54
CA ILE A 323 9.19 -1.71 4.87
C ILE A 323 8.75 -2.96 5.65
N THR A 324 7.80 -2.82 6.59
CA THR A 324 7.42 -3.89 7.53
C THR A 324 6.03 -4.45 7.30
N GLY A 325 5.16 -3.75 6.56
CA GLY A 325 3.74 -4.08 6.45
C GLY A 325 2.94 -3.83 7.73
N TRP A 326 3.55 -3.17 8.73
CA TRP A 326 2.87 -2.82 9.98
C TRP A 326 1.85 -1.70 9.80
N ILE A 327 0.87 -1.61 10.69
CA ILE A 327 -0.29 -0.73 10.53
C ILE A 327 0.14 0.71 10.85
N PRO A 328 0.11 1.64 9.88
CA PRO A 328 0.51 3.02 10.11
C PRO A 328 -0.58 3.77 10.85
N ASP A 329 -0.15 4.65 11.76
CA ASP A 329 -1.03 5.55 12.48
C ASP A 329 -0.31 6.87 12.76
N GLN A 330 -1.06 7.96 12.75
CA GLN A 330 -0.53 9.31 12.95
C GLN A 330 -1.39 10.02 13.98
N ILE A 331 -0.75 10.47 15.06
CA ILE A 331 -1.41 11.20 16.12
C ILE A 331 -1.21 12.70 15.90
N ASP A 332 -2.33 13.38 15.67
CA ASP A 332 -2.39 14.84 15.74
C ASP A 332 -2.54 15.29 17.20
N THR A 333 -1.39 15.64 17.79
CA THR A 333 -1.30 16.13 19.17
C THR A 333 -1.96 17.50 19.40
N LYS A 334 -2.26 18.25 18.32
CA LYS A 334 -2.87 19.59 18.41
C LYS A 334 -4.38 19.54 18.23
N SER A 335 -4.93 18.37 17.89
CA SER A 335 -6.37 18.17 17.77
C SER A 335 -7.08 18.40 19.10
N PRO A 336 -8.25 19.08 19.12
CA PRO A 336 -9.06 19.22 20.33
C PRO A 336 -9.63 17.88 20.85
N LEU A 337 -9.61 16.84 20.00
CA LEU A 337 -10.02 15.48 20.36
C LEU A 337 -8.86 14.63 20.91
N PHE A 338 -7.67 15.20 21.06
CA PHE A 338 -6.48 14.48 21.52
C PHE A 338 -6.58 14.10 23.00
N GLU A 339 -6.65 12.81 23.29
CA GLU A 339 -6.75 12.25 24.65
C GLU A 339 -5.36 11.89 25.20
N ARG A 340 -4.62 12.87 25.71
CA ARG A 340 -3.22 12.75 26.16
C ARG A 340 -2.91 11.50 26.99
N GLU A 341 -3.69 11.24 28.03
CA GLU A 341 -3.43 10.14 28.98
C GLU A 341 -3.69 8.77 28.36
N LYS A 342 -4.82 8.61 27.65
CA LYS A 342 -5.13 7.37 26.94
C LYS A 342 -4.14 7.08 25.83
N THR A 343 -3.64 8.13 25.15
CA THR A 343 -2.56 7.98 24.17
C THR A 343 -1.30 7.46 24.84
N TRP A 344 -0.87 8.03 25.96
CA TRP A 344 0.31 7.56 26.68
C TRP A 344 0.19 6.09 27.08
N GLU A 345 -0.90 5.73 27.76
CA GLU A 345 -1.17 4.35 28.20
C GLU A 345 -1.08 3.34 27.04
N ARG A 346 -1.64 3.70 25.88
CA ARG A 346 -1.60 2.86 24.68
C ARG A 346 -0.17 2.76 24.12
N LEU A 347 0.57 3.86 24.10
CA LEU A 347 1.93 3.92 23.58
C LEU A 347 2.90 3.10 24.44
N ILE A 348 2.90 3.31 25.76
CA ILE A 348 3.81 2.58 26.65
C ILE A 348 3.52 1.08 26.64
N SER A 349 2.24 0.67 26.69
CA SER A 349 1.85 -0.73 26.56
C SER A 349 2.31 -1.31 25.23
N GLY A 350 1.98 -0.66 24.12
CA GLY A 350 2.34 -1.13 22.78
C GLY A 350 3.85 -1.25 22.58
N PHE A 351 4.62 -0.26 23.03
CA PHE A 351 6.07 -0.22 22.86
C PHE A 351 6.78 -1.26 23.73
N THR A 352 6.43 -1.35 25.01
CA THR A 352 7.06 -2.29 25.96
C THR A 352 6.81 -3.75 25.60
N GLU A 353 5.66 -4.05 25.00
CA GLU A 353 5.31 -5.40 24.55
C GLU A 353 5.83 -5.73 23.14
N GLY A 354 6.56 -4.81 22.48
CA GLY A 354 7.06 -5.00 21.12
C GLY A 354 5.96 -5.04 20.05
N ARG A 355 4.83 -4.35 20.30
CA ARG A 355 3.66 -4.28 19.42
C ARG A 355 3.54 -2.93 18.70
N CYS A 356 4.39 -1.96 19.00
CA CYS A 356 4.38 -0.63 18.42
C CYS A 356 5.78 -0.06 18.23
N LEU A 357 6.05 0.49 17.04
CA LEU A 357 7.20 1.37 16.77
C LEU A 357 6.73 2.82 16.85
N VAL A 358 7.62 3.72 17.27
CA VAL A 358 7.31 5.15 17.47
C VAL A 358 8.41 6.01 16.85
N THR A 359 8.00 7.05 16.15
CA THR A 359 8.88 8.11 15.65
C THR A 359 8.21 9.46 15.90
N LEU A 360 9.02 10.52 15.98
CA LEU A 360 8.56 11.89 16.18
C LEU A 360 8.92 12.74 14.97
N GLY A 361 8.13 13.76 14.67
CA GLY A 361 8.47 14.72 13.61
C GLY A 361 8.30 16.16 14.04
N THR A 362 9.22 16.99 13.58
CA THR A 362 9.14 18.45 13.67
C THR A 362 8.46 19.02 12.44
N GLY A 363 7.72 20.11 12.61
CA GLY A 363 7.11 20.86 11.51
C GLY A 363 8.10 21.81 10.83
N ALA A 364 7.63 22.59 9.85
CA ALA A 364 8.44 23.57 9.12
C ALA A 364 8.79 24.84 9.92
N ARG A 365 8.58 24.83 11.25
CA ARG A 365 8.90 25.97 12.11
C ARG A 365 10.43 26.11 12.19
N PRO A 366 10.99 27.30 11.95
CA PRO A 366 12.42 27.52 12.15
C PRO A 366 12.77 27.51 13.64
N ASP A 367 14.03 27.24 13.95
CA ASP A 367 14.64 27.47 15.27
C ASP A 367 14.02 26.66 16.42
N ILE A 368 13.75 25.37 16.17
CA ILE A 368 13.19 24.46 17.18
C ILE A 368 14.29 24.10 18.17
N HIS A 369 14.03 24.31 19.46
CA HIS A 369 14.97 24.01 20.53
C HIS A 369 14.31 23.23 21.65
N TRP A 370 15.05 22.30 22.22
CA TRP A 370 14.70 21.62 23.45
C TRP A 370 15.80 21.83 24.49
N ARG A 371 15.51 22.59 25.56
CA ARG A 371 16.45 22.90 26.66
C ARG A 371 17.84 23.38 26.20
N GLY A 372 17.88 24.15 25.11
CA GLY A 372 19.12 24.68 24.51
C GLY A 372 19.74 23.79 23.43
N THR A 373 19.25 22.56 23.24
CA THR A 373 19.64 21.69 22.12
C THR A 373 18.82 22.05 20.87
N PRO A 374 19.46 22.45 19.75
CA PRO A 374 18.75 22.72 18.51
C PRO A 374 18.26 21.42 17.87
N LEU A 375 17.04 21.46 17.32
CA LEU A 375 16.42 20.38 16.54
C LEU A 375 16.17 20.88 15.11
N LEU A 376 16.33 19.99 14.14
CA LEU A 376 16.08 20.26 12.74
C LEU A 376 14.58 20.46 12.48
N SER A 377 14.24 21.45 11.65
CA SER A 377 12.87 21.64 11.16
C SER A 377 12.52 20.62 10.07
N ALA A 378 11.25 20.25 9.97
CA ALA A 378 10.75 19.30 8.97
C ALA A 378 11.56 17.98 8.96
N HIS A 379 11.84 17.44 10.15
CA HIS A 379 12.74 16.32 10.34
C HIS A 379 12.09 15.21 11.17
N SER A 380 12.52 13.97 10.94
CA SER A 380 12.05 12.78 11.66
C SER A 380 13.08 12.26 12.64
N TYR A 381 12.62 11.90 13.84
CA TYR A 381 13.44 11.42 14.94
C TYR A 381 12.97 10.04 15.39
N ALA A 382 13.91 9.14 15.67
CA ALA A 382 13.60 7.79 16.13
C ALA A 382 13.36 7.76 17.64
N VAL A 383 12.29 7.13 18.11
CA VAL A 383 12.15 6.81 19.53
C VAL A 383 12.78 5.45 19.79
N ILE A 384 13.83 5.43 20.60
CA ILE A 384 14.57 4.22 20.94
C ILE A 384 14.23 3.68 22.32
N ASP A 385 13.55 4.46 23.18
CA ASP A 385 13.00 3.99 24.45
C ASP A 385 11.80 4.81 24.90
N ILE A 386 10.92 4.20 25.70
CA ILE A 386 9.83 4.86 26.41
C ILE A 386 9.81 4.29 27.83
N ASP A 387 9.89 5.16 28.83
CA ASP A 387 9.92 4.77 30.24
C ASP A 387 8.89 5.54 31.06
N GLU A 388 8.33 4.88 32.06
CA GLU A 388 7.37 5.44 33.03
C GLU A 388 7.77 5.02 34.45
N ASN A 389 8.14 6.02 35.26
CA ASN A 389 8.38 5.88 36.70
C ASN A 389 7.29 6.64 37.47
N GLU A 390 7.24 6.50 38.81
CA GLU A 390 6.19 7.10 39.64
C GLU A 390 6.04 8.63 39.46
N GLU A 391 7.11 9.33 39.09
CA GLU A 391 7.14 10.79 38.95
C GLU A 391 7.30 11.27 37.49
N ASP A 392 7.79 10.43 36.58
CA ASP A 392 8.27 10.86 35.26
C ASP A 392 7.86 9.92 34.12
N ARG A 393 7.52 10.52 32.98
CA ARG A 393 7.20 9.85 31.71
C ARG A 393 8.10 10.39 30.63
N VAL A 394 8.97 9.55 30.07
CA VAL A 394 10.10 10.01 29.25
C VAL A 394 10.19 9.22 27.95
N PHE A 395 10.43 9.95 26.86
CA PHE A 395 10.84 9.42 25.58
C PHE A 395 12.36 9.53 25.43
N THR A 396 13.04 8.44 25.09
CA THR A 396 14.43 8.49 24.64
C THR A 396 14.45 8.58 23.11
N VAL A 397 14.84 9.76 22.62
CA VAL A 397 14.82 10.15 21.22
C VAL A 397 16.23 10.14 20.67
N LEU A 398 16.41 9.51 19.51
CA LEU A 398 17.66 9.46 18.78
C LEU A 398 17.65 10.49 17.64
N ASP A 399 18.62 11.39 17.66
CA ASP A 399 18.96 12.26 16.55
C ASP A 399 20.00 11.56 15.66
N SER A 400 19.62 11.12 14.46
CA SER A 400 20.54 10.43 13.54
C SER A 400 21.45 11.37 12.75
N TRP A 401 21.26 12.69 12.87
CA TRP A 401 22.06 13.71 12.20
C TRP A 401 23.29 14.11 13.02
N VAL A 402 23.15 14.16 14.34
CA VAL A 402 24.29 14.45 15.25
C VAL A 402 25.30 13.33 15.17
N ARG A 403 26.57 13.68 14.88
CA ARG A 403 27.64 12.71 14.78
C ARG A 403 28.07 12.23 16.16
N PRO A 404 28.50 10.96 16.31
CA PRO A 404 28.98 10.44 17.58
C PRO A 404 30.19 11.19 18.14
N GLU A 405 31.02 11.79 17.27
CA GLU A 405 32.21 12.54 17.67
C GLU A 405 31.92 13.98 18.11
N ASP A 406 30.69 14.47 17.93
CA ASP A 406 30.32 15.83 18.36
C ASP A 406 30.13 15.88 19.88
N GLU A 407 31.20 16.24 20.61
CA GLU A 407 31.16 16.43 22.08
C GLU A 407 30.20 17.56 22.52
N GLN A 408 29.81 18.44 21.59
CA GLN A 408 29.00 19.63 21.87
C GLN A 408 27.49 19.33 21.94
N CYS A 409 27.01 18.26 21.30
CA CYS A 409 25.58 17.94 21.22
C CYS A 409 25.32 16.47 21.59
N SER A 410 24.37 16.21 22.50
CA SER A 410 23.96 14.84 22.78
C SER A 410 23.12 14.27 21.64
N ARG A 411 23.55 13.14 21.07
CA ARG A 411 22.81 12.39 20.04
C ARG A 411 21.54 11.71 20.56
N VAL A 412 21.51 11.41 21.86
CA VAL A 412 20.38 10.76 22.53
C VAL A 412 19.77 11.75 23.52
N LEU A 413 18.49 12.01 23.37
CA LEU A 413 17.74 13.02 24.12
C LEU A 413 16.66 12.34 24.96
N GLN A 414 16.62 12.61 26.26
CA GLN A 414 15.58 12.12 27.17
C GLN A 414 14.54 13.23 27.37
N ILE A 415 13.47 13.17 26.59
CA ILE A 415 12.47 14.24 26.50
C ILE A 415 11.21 13.83 27.26
N PRO A 416 10.77 14.60 28.27
CA PRO A 416 9.53 14.32 29.00
C PRO A 416 8.30 14.31 28.07
N TRP A 417 7.30 13.48 28.37
CA TRP A 417 6.08 13.36 27.56
C TRP A 417 5.37 14.71 27.34
N SER A 418 5.30 15.55 28.38
CA SER A 418 4.75 16.91 28.30
C SER A 418 5.48 17.78 27.27
N GLU A 419 6.80 17.67 27.22
CA GLU A 419 7.66 18.45 26.34
C GLU A 419 7.64 17.89 24.92
N VAL A 420 7.51 16.57 24.73
CA VAL A 420 7.32 15.96 23.40
C VAL A 420 6.11 16.56 22.69
N LEU A 421 4.98 16.66 23.40
CA LEU A 421 3.73 17.24 22.86
C LEU A 421 3.85 18.72 22.50
N TYR A 422 4.83 19.43 23.07
CA TYR A 422 5.06 20.84 22.80
C TYR A 422 6.06 21.05 21.66
N VAL A 423 7.18 20.32 21.71
CA VAL A 423 8.32 20.44 20.79
C VAL A 423 7.98 19.88 19.41
N PHE A 424 7.41 18.67 19.36
CA PHE A 424 7.13 17.97 18.11
C PHE A 424 5.73 18.27 17.60
N ASP A 425 5.58 18.24 16.29
CA ASP A 425 4.33 18.54 15.59
C ASP A 425 3.52 17.26 15.31
N GLY A 426 4.18 16.09 15.27
CA GLY A 426 3.51 14.80 15.05
C GLY A 426 4.21 13.64 15.74
N ILE A 427 3.39 12.66 16.16
CA ILE A 427 3.84 11.34 16.61
C ILE A 427 3.35 10.34 15.58
N TYR A 428 4.28 9.56 15.03
CA TYR A 428 4.00 8.57 14.00
C TYR A 428 4.23 7.19 14.57
N LEU A 429 3.27 6.30 14.31
CA LEU A 429 3.22 4.98 14.90
C LEU A 429 3.15 3.92 13.81
N SER A 430 3.67 2.74 14.16
CA SER A 430 3.52 1.54 13.37
C SER A 430 3.17 0.39 14.30
N TRP A 431 1.97 -0.17 14.15
CA TRP A 431 1.45 -1.23 15.02
C TRP A 431 1.62 -2.62 14.40
N ASP A 432 2.04 -3.58 15.20
CA ASP A 432 2.20 -4.97 14.75
C ASP A 432 0.85 -5.58 14.36
N PRO A 433 0.62 -5.95 13.09
CA PRO A 433 -0.63 -6.55 12.66
C PRO A 433 -0.91 -7.89 13.33
N ALA A 434 0.11 -8.56 13.89
CA ALA A 434 -0.05 -9.82 14.63
C ALA A 434 -0.84 -9.66 15.94
N MET A 435 -1.05 -8.42 16.43
CA MET A 435 -1.95 -8.15 17.55
C MET A 435 -3.41 -8.49 17.24
N TRP A 436 -3.77 -8.59 15.95
CA TRP A 436 -5.13 -8.83 15.48
C TRP A 436 -5.30 -10.27 14.98
N LYS A 437 -6.43 -10.90 15.33
CA LYS A 437 -6.69 -12.30 14.96
C LYS A 437 -7.34 -12.42 13.59
N HIS A 438 -8.16 -11.44 13.24
CA HIS A 438 -8.92 -11.43 12.01
C HIS A 438 -8.52 -10.21 11.18
N ARG A 439 -8.36 -10.46 9.88
CA ARG A 439 -8.06 -9.45 8.87
C ARG A 439 -8.88 -9.75 7.63
N ILE A 440 -9.55 -8.73 7.09
CA ILE A 440 -10.17 -8.79 5.76
C ILE A 440 -9.70 -7.59 4.95
N ASP A 441 -9.45 -7.81 3.66
CA ASP A 441 -8.96 -6.80 2.74
C ASP A 441 -9.97 -6.59 1.61
N PHE A 442 -10.02 -5.38 1.08
CA PHE A 442 -10.73 -5.00 -0.13
C PHE A 442 -9.88 -4.04 -0.95
N HIS A 443 -9.81 -4.24 -2.26
CA HIS A 443 -9.10 -3.40 -3.21
C HIS A 443 -10.10 -2.85 -4.21
N GLY A 444 -10.14 -1.53 -4.36
CA GLY A 444 -11.09 -0.82 -5.23
C GLY A 444 -10.40 0.23 -6.08
N MET A 445 -11.18 0.86 -6.96
CA MET A 445 -10.72 2.00 -7.76
C MET A 445 -11.71 3.14 -7.66
N TRP A 446 -11.22 4.33 -7.34
CA TRP A 446 -11.95 5.57 -7.56
C TRP A 446 -11.91 5.93 -9.03
N LYS A 447 -13.05 6.36 -9.56
CA LYS A 447 -13.19 6.84 -10.95
C LYS A 447 -13.50 8.32 -10.91
N ARG A 448 -13.10 9.08 -11.93
CA ARG A 448 -13.37 10.53 -11.98
C ARG A 448 -14.83 10.94 -11.70
N ALA A 449 -15.81 10.13 -12.11
CA ALA A 449 -17.22 10.41 -11.86
C ALA A 449 -17.68 10.06 -10.44
N ASP A 450 -16.92 9.21 -9.74
CA ASP A 450 -17.25 8.66 -8.44
C ASP A 450 -16.03 8.69 -7.50
N ALA A 451 -15.92 9.81 -6.80
CA ALA A 451 -14.85 10.10 -5.84
C ALA A 451 -15.04 9.40 -4.48
N ASN A 452 -16.21 8.78 -4.26
CA ASN A 452 -16.54 8.09 -3.02
C ASN A 452 -16.76 6.61 -3.31
N HIS A 453 -16.36 5.75 -2.37
CA HIS A 453 -16.65 4.33 -2.44
C HIS A 453 -17.25 3.87 -1.12
N ASN A 454 -18.45 3.30 -1.21
CA ASN A 454 -19.21 2.85 -0.05
C ASN A 454 -18.98 1.36 0.16
N LEU A 455 -18.55 0.98 1.35
CA LEU A 455 -18.37 -0.40 1.80
C LEU A 455 -19.18 -0.63 3.09
N ARG A 456 -19.51 -1.89 3.37
CA ARG A 456 -20.22 -2.27 4.59
C ARG A 456 -19.59 -3.51 5.19
N ILE A 457 -19.39 -3.49 6.51
CA ILE A 457 -18.75 -4.55 7.27
C ILE A 457 -19.75 -5.10 8.26
N ASN A 458 -20.14 -6.37 8.12
CA ASN A 458 -20.89 -7.09 9.14
C ASN A 458 -19.94 -7.48 10.26
N PHE A 459 -20.35 -7.28 11.52
CA PHE A 459 -19.58 -7.75 12.68
C PHE A 459 -20.44 -8.50 13.68
N ILE A 460 -19.81 -9.42 14.40
CA ILE A 460 -20.38 -10.15 15.54
C ILE A 460 -19.36 -10.11 16.68
N ASN A 461 -19.74 -9.50 17.80
CA ASN A 461 -18.98 -9.50 19.04
C ASN A 461 -19.42 -10.67 19.93
N THR A 462 -18.48 -11.58 20.17
CA THR A 462 -18.69 -12.79 20.97
C THR A 462 -18.38 -12.58 22.46
N ASN A 463 -17.75 -11.46 22.85
CA ASN A 463 -17.41 -11.14 24.22
C ASN A 463 -18.46 -10.19 24.86
N PRO A 464 -19.18 -10.61 25.92
CA PRO A 464 -20.14 -9.79 26.66
C PRO A 464 -19.57 -8.66 27.51
N ASP A 465 -18.33 -8.82 27.96
CA ASP A 465 -17.89 -8.25 29.22
C ASP A 465 -16.94 -7.07 29.02
N SER A 466 -16.49 -6.85 27.78
CA SER A 466 -15.59 -5.74 27.44
C SER A 466 -15.94 -5.10 26.10
N ASP A 467 -15.73 -3.79 26.05
CA ASP A 467 -15.72 -3.05 24.79
C ASP A 467 -14.65 -3.63 23.86
N SER A 468 -14.92 -3.59 22.56
CA SER A 468 -14.00 -4.06 21.53
C SER A 468 -13.76 -2.95 20.51
N GLU A 469 -12.71 -3.08 19.70
CA GLU A 469 -12.40 -2.12 18.64
C GLU A 469 -12.30 -2.82 17.28
N ILE A 470 -12.77 -2.14 16.23
CA ILE A 470 -12.47 -2.45 14.84
C ILE A 470 -11.56 -1.37 14.30
N TRP A 471 -10.43 -1.77 13.72
CA TRP A 471 -9.52 -0.86 13.03
C TRP A 471 -9.71 -0.97 11.53
N ILE A 472 -9.85 0.16 10.85
CA ILE A 472 -10.09 0.23 9.40
C ILE A 472 -9.05 1.15 8.80
N LEU A 473 -8.16 0.59 7.99
CA LEU A 473 -7.08 1.29 7.32
C LEU A 473 -7.44 1.48 5.84
N LEU A 474 -7.51 2.73 5.40
CA LEU A 474 -7.57 3.10 3.98
C LEU A 474 -6.15 3.39 3.48
N THR A 475 -5.78 2.78 2.35
CA THR A 475 -4.51 2.97 1.66
C THR A 475 -4.78 3.41 0.22
N ARG A 476 -4.35 4.62 -0.14
CA ARG A 476 -4.32 5.06 -1.54
C ARG A 476 -3.20 4.33 -2.29
N HIS A 477 -3.46 3.91 -3.53
CA HIS A 477 -2.41 3.38 -4.38
C HIS A 477 -1.58 4.52 -4.97
N LEU A 478 -0.27 4.49 -4.70
CA LEU A 478 0.73 5.36 -5.28
C LEU A 478 0.89 5.05 -6.77
N THR A 479 0.73 6.05 -7.63
CA THR A 479 1.00 5.94 -9.07
C THR A 479 2.23 6.75 -9.46
N GLN A 480 2.35 7.95 -8.90
CA GLN A 480 3.47 8.87 -9.06
C GLN A 480 3.75 9.47 -7.69
N THR A 481 5.01 9.44 -7.26
CA THR A 481 5.40 9.82 -5.88
C THR A 481 5.61 11.31 -5.72
N ASN A 482 5.74 12.05 -6.83
CA ASN A 482 5.79 13.50 -6.85
C ASN A 482 4.41 14.17 -6.71
N ARG A 483 3.30 13.40 -6.75
CA ARG A 483 1.93 13.92 -6.59
C ARG A 483 1.61 14.12 -5.10
N THR A 484 1.81 15.35 -4.65
CA THR A 484 1.57 15.77 -3.26
C THR A 484 0.18 16.35 -3.01
N ASN A 485 -0.57 16.66 -4.08
CA ASN A 485 -1.91 17.25 -4.05
C ASN A 485 -3.04 16.20 -4.17
N ASP A 486 -2.78 14.99 -3.70
CA ASP A 486 -3.76 13.93 -3.62
C ASP A 486 -4.17 13.75 -2.15
N PHE A 487 -5.48 13.72 -1.91
CA PHE A 487 -6.07 13.66 -0.58
C PHE A 487 -7.05 12.50 -0.48
N ILE A 488 -7.09 11.86 0.69
CA ILE A 488 -8.06 10.81 1.01
C ILE A 488 -8.76 11.12 2.33
N CYS A 489 -9.97 10.58 2.48
CA CYS A 489 -10.71 10.59 3.72
C CYS A 489 -11.36 9.21 3.92
N LEU A 490 -11.40 8.77 5.18
CA LEU A 490 -12.09 7.55 5.58
C LEU A 490 -13.09 7.89 6.69
N ARG A 491 -14.35 7.50 6.49
CA ARG A 491 -15.39 7.58 7.52
C ARG A 491 -15.91 6.18 7.81
N ALA A 492 -16.06 5.84 9.09
CA ALA A 492 -16.63 4.57 9.52
C ALA A 492 -17.58 4.76 10.70
N GLU A 493 -18.83 4.34 10.54
CA GLU A 493 -19.88 4.51 11.55
C GLU A 493 -20.71 3.24 11.72
N ILE A 494 -21.05 2.91 12.97
CA ILE A 494 -21.97 1.81 13.26
C ILE A 494 -23.37 2.24 12.86
N GLU A 495 -23.98 1.50 11.93
CA GLU A 495 -25.33 1.80 11.46
C GLU A 495 -26.37 1.53 12.54
N ASN A 496 -27.34 2.45 12.66
CA ASN A 496 -28.45 2.27 13.59
C ASN A 496 -29.47 1.24 13.03
N PRO A 497 -29.71 0.12 13.73
CA PRO A 497 -30.64 -0.92 13.29
C PRO A 497 -32.10 -0.46 13.20
N ALA A 498 -32.47 0.67 13.81
CA ALA A 498 -33.83 1.20 13.82
C ALA A 498 -34.28 1.88 12.51
N LEU A 499 -33.36 2.22 11.60
CA LEU A 499 -33.68 2.90 10.34
C LEU A 499 -33.99 1.89 9.21
N PRO A 500 -34.93 2.14 8.28
CA PRO A 500 -35.14 1.28 7.12
C PRO A 500 -33.91 1.26 6.18
N PRO A 501 -33.60 0.15 5.48
CA PRO A 501 -32.45 0.05 4.57
C PRO A 501 -32.40 1.15 3.51
N SER A 502 -33.56 1.50 2.93
CA SER A 502 -33.71 2.57 1.94
C SER A 502 -33.42 3.97 2.50
N THR A 503 -33.69 4.18 3.79
CA THR A 503 -33.39 5.44 4.49
C THR A 503 -31.92 5.47 4.92
N ARG A 504 -31.30 4.32 5.24
CA ARG A 504 -29.86 4.20 5.54
C ARG A 504 -28.99 4.52 4.33
N THR A 505 -29.32 3.97 3.16
CA THR A 505 -28.61 4.29 1.90
C THR A 505 -28.79 5.77 1.53
N ARG A 506 -29.99 6.33 1.74
CA ARG A 506 -30.25 7.77 1.52
C ARG A 506 -29.58 8.68 2.55
N MET A 507 -29.43 8.28 3.81
CA MET A 507 -28.68 9.04 4.82
C MET A 507 -27.18 9.00 4.55
N ASN A 508 -26.62 7.86 4.11
CA ASN A 508 -25.25 7.83 3.62
C ASN A 508 -25.07 8.73 2.39
N GLN A 509 -26.04 8.77 1.47
CA GLN A 509 -26.05 9.71 0.32
C GLN A 509 -26.34 11.19 0.70
N GLN A 510 -27.07 11.47 1.78
CA GLN A 510 -27.24 12.83 2.29
C GLN A 510 -26.00 13.28 3.06
N HIS A 511 -25.29 12.36 3.72
CA HIS A 511 -23.94 12.58 4.23
C HIS A 511 -22.89 12.68 3.12
N GLU A 512 -23.10 12.11 1.92
CA GLU A 512 -22.28 12.40 0.72
C GLU A 512 -22.35 13.88 0.33
N VAL A 513 -23.34 14.66 0.80
CA VAL A 513 -23.43 16.10 0.58
C VAL A 513 -22.74 16.91 1.69
N SER A 514 -22.56 16.33 2.88
CA SER A 514 -21.72 16.94 3.93
C SER A 514 -20.28 16.42 3.81
N ASN A 515 -19.45 17.11 3.02
CA ASN A 515 -17.99 16.90 2.92
C ASN A 515 -17.22 17.22 4.23
N THR A 516 -17.82 17.00 5.40
CA THR A 516 -17.27 17.37 6.72
C THR A 516 -16.38 16.27 7.29
N GLY A 517 -15.55 15.64 6.46
CA GLY A 517 -14.50 14.71 6.89
C GLY A 517 -13.14 15.39 6.81
N THR A 518 -12.23 15.07 7.73
CA THR A 518 -10.84 15.57 7.64
C THR A 518 -10.13 14.82 6.51
N TYR A 519 -9.74 15.55 5.46
CA TYR A 519 -8.92 15.00 4.39
C TYR A 519 -7.45 15.05 4.77
N THR A 520 -6.68 14.02 4.40
CA THR A 520 -5.23 13.97 4.57
C THR A 520 -4.55 13.72 3.23
N ASN A 521 -3.37 14.29 3.03
CA ASN A 521 -2.52 13.99 1.88
C ASN A 521 -1.62 12.76 2.10
N SER A 522 -1.62 12.19 3.30
CA SER A 522 -0.98 10.89 3.58
C SER A 522 -1.59 9.79 2.69
N SER A 523 -0.78 8.82 2.29
CA SER A 523 -1.26 7.64 1.55
C SER A 523 -2.10 6.71 2.41
N HIS A 524 -2.09 6.89 3.74
CA HIS A 524 -2.78 6.03 4.70
C HIS A 524 -3.68 6.85 5.63
N PHE A 525 -4.88 6.32 5.90
CA PHE A 525 -5.82 6.86 6.87
C PHE A 525 -6.38 5.73 7.74
N LEU A 526 -6.10 5.76 9.05
CA LEU A 526 -6.61 4.78 10.00
C LEU A 526 -7.79 5.35 10.80
N VAL A 527 -8.91 4.62 10.83
CA VAL A 527 -10.05 4.89 11.70
C VAL A 527 -10.22 3.75 12.70
N ARG A 528 -10.57 4.10 13.94
CA ARG A 528 -10.86 3.15 15.02
C ARG A 528 -12.31 3.30 15.44
N THR A 529 -13.09 2.23 15.31
CA THR A 529 -14.50 2.21 15.68
C THR A 529 -14.66 1.37 16.95
N LYS A 530 -15.09 2.01 18.05
CA LYS A 530 -15.41 1.32 19.30
C LYS A 530 -16.74 0.60 19.19
N ILE A 531 -16.77 -0.65 19.62
CA ILE A 531 -17.97 -1.48 19.75
C ILE A 531 -18.28 -1.59 21.24
N PRO A 532 -19.36 -0.96 21.71
CA PRO A 532 -19.81 -1.12 23.09
C PRO A 532 -20.15 -2.59 23.38
N ALA A 533 -19.87 -3.06 24.60
CA ALA A 533 -20.19 -4.42 25.04
C ALA A 533 -21.69 -4.80 24.86
N SER A 534 -22.59 -3.82 24.88
CA SER A 534 -24.02 -4.01 24.62
C SER A 534 -24.33 -4.44 23.17
N THR A 535 -23.46 -4.12 22.22
CA THR A 535 -23.69 -4.31 20.79
C THR A 535 -23.10 -5.64 20.33
N ARG A 536 -23.95 -6.68 20.23
CA ARG A 536 -23.55 -8.04 19.86
C ARG A 536 -23.27 -8.25 18.38
N SER A 537 -23.95 -7.50 17.54
CA SER A 537 -23.77 -7.58 16.09
C SER A 537 -24.28 -6.31 15.45
N GLY A 538 -23.75 -5.97 14.29
CA GLY A 538 -24.19 -4.80 13.54
C GLY A 538 -23.49 -4.70 12.21
N VAL A 539 -23.69 -3.55 11.57
CA VAL A 539 -23.04 -3.19 10.31
C VAL A 539 -22.28 -1.90 10.53
N VAL A 540 -21.01 -1.87 10.12
CA VAL A 540 -20.25 -0.62 10.01
C VAL A 540 -20.33 -0.16 8.56
N GLY A 541 -20.89 1.03 8.34
CA GLY A 541 -20.85 1.71 7.05
C GLY A 541 -19.51 2.43 6.91
N VAL A 542 -18.82 2.20 5.80
CA VAL A 542 -17.50 2.74 5.51
C VAL A 542 -17.55 3.54 4.21
N VAL A 543 -17.09 4.78 4.24
CA VAL A 543 -16.98 5.64 3.06
C VAL A 543 -15.52 6.00 2.86
N ALA A 544 -14.95 5.54 1.74
CA ALA A 544 -13.59 5.86 1.33
C ALA A 544 -13.64 6.90 0.20
N SER A 545 -13.11 8.08 0.46
CA SER A 545 -13.18 9.25 -0.44
C SER A 545 -11.80 9.64 -0.95
N TYR A 546 -11.74 10.12 -2.18
CA TYR A 546 -10.54 10.63 -2.82
C TYR A 546 -10.78 11.96 -3.50
N GLU A 547 -9.86 12.89 -3.31
CA GLU A 547 -9.80 14.18 -3.99
C GLU A 547 -8.38 14.39 -4.50
N GLY A 548 -8.21 14.71 -5.78
CA GLY A 548 -6.88 14.87 -6.35
C GLY A 548 -6.89 15.44 -7.75
N GLU A 549 -5.73 15.44 -8.39
CA GLU A 549 -5.52 16.12 -9.67
C GLU A 549 -6.42 15.58 -10.79
N ARG A 550 -6.92 16.51 -11.63
CA ARG A 550 -7.90 16.25 -12.70
C ARG A 550 -7.41 15.30 -13.79
N GLU A 551 -6.10 15.08 -13.87
CA GLU A 551 -5.44 14.23 -14.87
C GLU A 551 -5.49 12.74 -14.50
N ALA A 552 -5.65 12.42 -13.22
CA ALA A 552 -5.84 11.06 -12.74
C ALA A 552 -7.23 10.54 -13.12
N LYS A 553 -7.32 9.77 -14.21
CA LYS A 553 -8.59 9.19 -14.65
C LYS A 553 -9.16 8.17 -13.66
N GLU A 554 -8.27 7.38 -13.05
CA GLU A 554 -8.62 6.34 -12.08
C GLU A 554 -7.47 6.12 -11.09
N ILE A 555 -7.78 5.97 -9.80
CA ILE A 555 -6.81 5.73 -8.73
C ILE A 555 -7.26 4.52 -7.91
N GLY A 556 -6.33 3.58 -7.69
CA GLY A 556 -6.58 2.40 -6.86
C GLY A 556 -6.55 2.75 -5.37
N PHE A 557 -7.22 1.94 -4.56
CA PHE A 557 -7.13 2.00 -3.11
C PHE A 557 -7.32 0.62 -2.49
N SER A 558 -7.04 0.54 -1.19
CA SER A 558 -7.26 -0.66 -0.40
C SER A 558 -7.84 -0.30 0.96
N VAL A 559 -8.81 -1.07 1.42
CA VAL A 559 -9.36 -0.98 2.77
C VAL A 559 -9.05 -2.30 3.48
N THR A 560 -8.30 -2.21 4.58
CA THR A 560 -7.97 -3.35 5.42
C THR A 560 -8.64 -3.18 6.78
N VAL A 561 -9.35 -4.22 7.21
CA VAL A 561 -10.06 -4.24 8.49
C VAL A 561 -9.36 -5.22 9.41
N PHE A 562 -9.04 -4.79 10.63
CA PHE A 562 -8.40 -5.60 11.65
C PHE A 562 -9.30 -5.70 12.89
N THR A 563 -9.47 -6.92 13.41
CA THR A 563 -10.24 -7.15 14.64
C THR A 563 -9.61 -8.18 15.57
N GLY A 564 -9.91 -8.02 16.86
CA GLY A 564 -9.46 -8.92 17.92
C GLY A 564 -10.11 -10.29 17.82
N ARG A 565 -9.69 -11.22 18.69
CA ARG A 565 -10.21 -12.59 18.74
C ARG A 565 -11.74 -12.67 18.90
N ASP A 566 -12.31 -11.71 19.61
CA ASP A 566 -13.70 -11.75 20.05
C ASP A 566 -14.66 -11.15 19.02
N VAL A 567 -14.16 -10.41 18.05
CA VAL A 567 -14.97 -9.75 17.01
C VAL A 567 -14.71 -10.40 15.66
N LYS A 568 -15.72 -11.08 15.13
CA LYS A 568 -15.69 -11.63 13.77
C LYS A 568 -16.25 -10.61 12.80
N VAL A 569 -15.60 -10.44 11.66
CA VAL A 569 -16.01 -9.50 10.61
C VAL A 569 -16.12 -10.19 9.24
N GLY A 570 -16.95 -9.63 8.38
CA GLY A 570 -17.06 -10.01 6.96
C GLY A 570 -17.67 -8.88 6.14
N TRP A 571 -17.34 -8.84 4.85
CA TRP A 571 -17.92 -7.87 3.93
C TRP A 571 -19.43 -8.13 3.74
N ASP A 572 -20.23 -7.06 3.71
CA ASP A 572 -21.63 -7.13 3.28
C ASP A 572 -21.69 -6.93 1.75
N GLU A 573 -21.67 -8.05 1.03
CA GLU A 573 -21.73 -8.07 -0.44
C GLU A 573 -23.16 -7.84 -0.99
N SER A 574 -24.16 -7.66 -0.13
CA SER A 574 -25.57 -7.54 -0.55
C SER A 574 -25.89 -6.20 -1.23
N VAL A 575 -25.05 -5.19 -1.06
CA VAL A 575 -25.23 -3.85 -1.65
C VAL A 575 -24.48 -3.77 -2.98
N SER A 576 -25.14 -4.19 -4.06
CA SER A 576 -24.70 -3.83 -5.41
C SER A 576 -24.92 -2.33 -5.62
N LEU A 577 -23.85 -1.57 -5.86
CA LEU A 577 -23.97 -0.19 -6.37
C LEU A 577 -24.93 -0.21 -7.58
N PRO A 578 -25.99 0.62 -7.59
CA PRO A 578 -26.89 0.65 -8.73
C PRO A 578 -26.08 1.03 -9.98
N PRO A 579 -26.31 0.38 -11.13
CA PRO A 579 -25.54 0.61 -12.37
C PRO A 579 -25.70 2.03 -12.95
N TYR A 580 -26.48 2.88 -12.29
CA TYR A 580 -26.73 4.27 -12.65
C TYR A 580 -26.86 5.11 -11.38
N SER A 581 -25.95 6.06 -11.18
CA SER A 581 -26.13 7.19 -10.27
C SER A 581 -26.18 8.46 -11.12
N THR A 582 -27.37 8.96 -11.43
CA THR A 582 -27.50 10.28 -12.04
C THR A 582 -27.23 11.33 -10.97
N ARG A 583 -26.05 11.97 -11.02
CA ARG A 583 -25.84 13.22 -10.27
C ARG A 583 -26.62 14.31 -10.99
N VAL A 584 -27.73 14.75 -10.38
CA VAL A 584 -28.42 15.97 -10.80
C VAL A 584 -27.60 17.13 -10.25
N CYS A 585 -26.79 17.76 -11.10
CA CYS A 585 -26.19 19.05 -10.77
C CYS A 585 -27.32 20.08 -10.77
N VAL A 586 -27.80 20.45 -9.58
CA VAL A 586 -28.63 21.64 -9.42
C VAL A 586 -27.68 22.82 -9.32
N SER A 587 -27.54 23.58 -10.40
CA SER A 587 -26.96 24.92 -10.33
C SER A 587 -27.93 25.79 -9.54
N PHE A 588 -27.55 26.17 -8.31
CA PHE A 588 -28.18 27.31 -7.66
C PHE A 588 -27.63 28.56 -8.35
N ASP A 589 -28.36 29.06 -9.34
CA ASP A 589 -28.19 30.43 -9.80
C ASP A 589 -28.65 31.33 -8.65
N SER A 590 -27.69 31.85 -7.89
CA SER A 590 -27.92 32.92 -6.92
C SER A 590 -28.23 34.21 -7.69
N ALA A 591 -29.49 34.36 -8.08
CA ALA A 591 -30.05 35.61 -8.54
C ALA A 591 -31.48 35.73 -8.03
N ASP A 592 -31.65 35.89 -6.71
CA ASP A 592 -32.79 36.61 -6.17
C ASP A 592 -32.27 37.70 -5.25
N GLN A 593 -32.34 38.91 -5.78
CA GLN A 593 -32.10 40.15 -5.09
C GLN A 593 -33.09 40.30 -3.93
N LEU A 594 -32.55 40.78 -2.82
CA LEU A 594 -33.27 41.57 -1.83
C LEU A 594 -34.35 42.46 -2.48
N ASN A 595 -35.60 42.25 -2.09
CA ASN A 595 -36.58 43.33 -1.98
C ASN A 595 -37.65 42.98 -0.94
N CYS A 596 -37.76 43.89 0.03
CA CYS A 596 -38.64 43.96 1.21
C CYS A 596 -38.21 43.18 2.45
#